data_AF-A0A967C3J8-F1
#
_entry.id   AF-A0A967C3J8-F1
#
_cell.length_a   1.000
_cell.length_b   1.000
_cell.length_c   1.000
_cell.angle_alpha   90.00
_cell.angle_beta   90.00
_cell.angle_gamma   90.00
#
_symmetry.space_group_name_H-M   'P 1'
#
loop_
_entity.id
_entity.type
_entity.pdbx_description
1 polymer ?
#
loop_
_entity_poly.entity_id
_entity_poly.type
_entity_poly.pdbx_seq_one_letter_code
_entity_poly.pdbx_strand_id
1 'polypeptide(L)' 'MSKPICKGCDKRPEELQEYVDMAKLEDMTPDEYVQSEEGTYNPANGHFLCTPCYAKAGMPSSPSGWVCP' A
#
# COMPACT_ATOMS: atom_id res chain seq x y z
N MET A 1 -7.44 10.32 10.52
CA MET A 1 -6.53 9.31 9.92
C MET A 1 -6.24 9.76 8.50
N SER A 2 -4.98 9.77 8.09
CA SER A 2 -4.57 10.08 6.71
C SER A 2 -4.95 8.93 5.80
N LYS A 3 -5.51 9.23 4.62
CA LYS A 3 -5.81 8.20 3.61
C LYS A 3 -4.49 7.65 3.02
N PRO A 4 -4.36 6.33 2.79
CA PRO A 4 -3.15 5.77 2.21
C PRO A 4 -2.84 6.36 0.84
N ILE A 5 -1.56 6.59 0.55
CA ILE A 5 -1.10 7.04 -0.78
C ILE A 5 0.23 6.36 -1.13
N CYS A 6 0.35 5.94 -2.39
CA CYS A 6 1.59 5.31 -2.86
C CYS A 6 2.69 6.37 -3.00
N LYS A 7 3.79 6.24 -2.27
CA LYS A 7 4.92 7.19 -2.32
C LYS A 7 5.63 7.22 -3.68
N GLY A 8 5.47 6.17 -4.49
CA GLY A 8 6.16 6.04 -5.77
C GLY A 8 5.42 6.62 -6.97
N CYS A 9 4.09 6.73 -6.92
CA CYS A 9 3.27 7.17 -8.05
C CYS A 9 2.12 8.11 -7.67
N ASP A 10 2.02 8.51 -6.40
CA ASP A 10 1.01 9.43 -5.85
C ASP A 10 -0.45 9.02 -6.06
N LYS A 11 -0.67 7.75 -6.42
CA LYS A 11 -2.01 7.16 -6.54
C LYS A 11 -2.53 6.67 -5.21
N ARG A 12 -3.83 6.85 -5.00
CA ARG A 12 -4.60 6.25 -3.91
C ARG A 12 -4.97 4.80 -4.22
N PRO A 13 -5.30 3.99 -3.20
CA PRO A 13 -5.74 2.60 -3.39
C PRO A 13 -6.93 2.48 -4.36
N GLU A 14 -7.89 3.41 -4.30
CA GLU A 14 -9.05 3.50 -5.20
C GLU A 14 -8.68 3.74 -6.69
N GLU A 15 -7.45 4.16 -6.99
CA GLU A 15 -6.95 4.41 -8.35
C GLU A 15 -6.09 3.25 -8.90
N LEU A 16 -5.93 2.19 -8.10
CA LEU A 16 -5.09 1.03 -8.41
C LEU A 16 -5.97 -0.21 -8.49
N GLN A 17 -6.16 -0.74 -9.70
CA GLN A 17 -7.09 -1.85 -9.97
C GLN A 17 -6.84 -3.07 -9.08
N GLU A 18 -5.57 -3.39 -8.81
CA GLU A 18 -5.17 -4.47 -7.90
C GLU A 18 -5.83 -4.34 -6.51
N TYR A 19 -5.78 -3.15 -5.89
CA TYR A 19 -6.36 -2.92 -4.58
C TYR A 19 -7.89 -2.84 -4.63
N VAL A 20 -8.47 -2.36 -5.73
CA VAL A 20 -9.93 -2.38 -5.94
C VAL A 20 -10.45 -3.82 -6.00
N ASP A 21 -9.77 -4.69 -6.75
CA ASP A 21 -10.17 -6.09 -6.92
C ASP A 21 -9.97 -6.89 -5.62
N MET A 22 -8.85 -6.68 -4.93
CA MET A 22 -8.57 -7.36 -3.66
C MET A 22 -9.50 -6.90 -2.54
N ALA A 23 -9.75 -5.59 -2.41
CA ALA A 23 -10.68 -5.08 -1.40
C ALA A 23 -12.11 -5.60 -1.63
N LYS A 24 -12.52 -5.75 -2.90
CA LYS A 24 -13.81 -6.36 -3.25
C LYS A 24 -13.85 -7.86 -2.88
N LEU A 25 -12.75 -8.59 -3.06
CA LEU A 25 -12.67 -10.00 -2.69
C LEU A 25 -12.78 -10.20 -1.18
N GLU A 26 -12.19 -9.29 -0.40
CA GLU A 26 -12.17 -9.31 1.06
C GLU A 26 -13.36 -8.54 1.71
N ASP A 27 -14.33 -8.08 0.92
CA ASP A 27 -15.51 -7.31 1.36
C ASP A 27 -15.18 -6.06 2.22
N MET A 28 -14.19 -5.28 1.78
CA MET A 28 -13.74 -4.04 2.44
C MET A 28 -13.44 -2.92 1.43
N THR A 29 -13.08 -1.73 1.91
CA THR A 29 -12.63 -0.62 1.04
C THR A 29 -11.16 -0.76 0.64
N PRO A 30 -10.73 -0.19 -0.50
CA PRO A 30 -9.31 -0.18 -0.89
C PRO A 30 -8.38 0.45 0.15
N ASP A 31 -8.85 1.47 0.87
CA ASP A 31 -8.11 2.10 1.96
C ASP A 31 -7.92 1.13 3.14
N GLU A 32 -8.96 0.40 3.53
CA GLU A 32 -8.89 -0.61 4.61
C GLU A 32 -7.96 -1.76 4.24
N TYR A 33 -8.05 -2.25 3.00
CA TYR A 33 -7.18 -3.32 2.52
C TYR A 33 -5.70 -2.92 2.58
N VAL A 34 -5.35 -1.68 2.19
CA VAL A 34 -3.97 -1.20 2.34
C VAL A 34 -3.58 -1.04 3.81
N GLN A 35 -4.52 -0.68 4.68
CA GLN A 35 -4.19 -0.51 6.10
C GLN A 35 -4.01 -1.85 6.85
N SER A 36 -4.67 -2.93 6.41
CA SER A 36 -4.59 -4.24 7.08
C SER A 36 -3.65 -5.24 6.39
N GLU A 37 -3.63 -5.26 5.04
CA GLU A 37 -2.94 -6.31 4.27
C GLU A 37 -1.64 -5.85 3.58
N GLU A 38 -1.49 -4.55 3.26
CA GLU A 38 -0.31 -4.07 2.54
C GLU A 38 0.92 -4.02 3.45
N GLY A 39 1.82 -4.97 3.27
CA GLY A 39 3.03 -5.12 4.10
C GLY A 39 4.00 -3.94 4.03
N THR A 40 3.94 -3.10 2.98
CA THR A 40 4.76 -1.88 2.89
C THR A 40 4.09 -0.65 3.52
N TYR A 41 2.86 -0.76 4.01
CA TYR A 41 2.13 0.36 4.58
C TYR A 41 2.76 0.82 5.90
N ASN A 42 3.03 2.12 5.99
CA ASN A 42 3.52 2.75 7.20
C ASN A 42 2.41 3.59 7.84
N PRO A 43 1.81 3.14 8.96
CA PRO A 43 0.73 3.87 9.61
C PRO A 43 1.18 5.20 10.24
N ALA A 44 2.48 5.41 10.44
CA ALA A 44 3.01 6.66 11.01
C ALA A 44 3.01 7.83 10.00
N ASN A 45 3.06 7.54 8.69
CA ASN A 45 3.07 8.57 7.64
C ASN A 45 1.94 8.42 6.59
N GLY A 46 1.20 7.30 6.59
CA GLY A 46 0.12 7.03 5.63
C GLY A 46 0.62 6.64 4.24
N HIS A 47 1.87 6.24 4.09
CA HIS A 47 2.46 5.85 2.79
C HIS A 47 2.60 4.34 2.64
N PHE A 48 2.53 3.89 1.40
CA PHE A 48 2.89 2.52 0.98
C PHE A 48 3.62 2.56 -0.37
N LEU A 49 4.04 1.40 -0.87
CA LEU A 49 4.44 1.23 -2.26
C LEU A 49 3.56 0.19 -2.92
N CYS A 50 2.83 0.58 -3.97
CA CYS A 50 2.14 -0.41 -4.79
C CYS A 50 3.12 -1.35 -5.49
N THR A 51 2.68 -2.54 -5.86
CA THR A 51 3.48 -3.60 -6.52
C THR A 51 4.51 -3.07 -7.54
N PRO A 52 4.15 -2.25 -8.55
CA PRO A 52 5.14 -1.74 -9.51
C PRO A 52 6.13 -0.74 -8.89
N CYS A 53 5.73 0.07 -7.92
CA CYS A 53 6.60 1.01 -7.24
C CYS A 53 7.54 0.32 -6.25
N TYR A 54 7.07 -0.73 -5.57
CA TYR A 54 7.89 -1.59 -4.72
C TYR A 54 9.00 -2.29 -5.52
N ALA A 55 8.63 -2.86 -6.67
CA ALA A 55 9.59 -3.46 -7.61
C ALA A 55 10.61 -2.41 -8.12
N LYS A 56 10.15 -1.22 -8.50
CA LYS A 56 11.02 -0.12 -8.96
C LYS A 56 11.98 0.39 -7.88
N ALA A 57 11.58 0.31 -6.61
CA ALA A 57 12.42 0.65 -5.46
C ALA A 57 13.45 -0.43 -5.12
N GLY A 58 13.48 -1.55 -5.86
CA GLY A 58 14.42 -2.65 -5.62
C GLY A 58 13.94 -3.64 -4.58
N MET A 59 12.63 -3.69 -4.29
CA MET A 59 12.01 -4.61 -3.32
C MET A 59 12.68 -4.53 -1.93
N PRO A 60 12.70 -3.35 -1.29
CA PRO A 60 13.34 -3.17 -0.01
C PRO A 60 12.75 -4.08 1.07
N SER A 61 13.61 -4.62 1.93
CA SER A 61 13.21 -5.51 3.02
C SER A 61 14.04 -5.25 4.29
N SER A 62 13.53 -5.71 5.43
CA SER A 62 14.18 -5.63 6.74
C SER A 62 13.81 -6.87 7.55
N PRO A 63 14.69 -7.40 8.44
CA PRO A 63 14.37 -8.53 9.30
C PRO A 63 13.13 -8.32 10.19
N SER A 64 12.78 -7.08 10.48
CA SER A 64 11.62 -6.71 11.31
C SER A 64 10.37 -6.35 10.51
N GLY A 65 10.39 -6.55 9.18
CA GLY A 65 9.44 -5.92 8.25
C GLY A 65 9.93 -4.54 7.84
N TRP A 66 9.81 -4.24 6.55
CA TRP A 66 10.11 -2.93 5.97
C TRP A 66 8.80 -2.21 5.66
N VAL A 67 8.70 -0.94 6.05
CA VAL A 67 7.55 -0.09 5.75
C VAL A 67 8.01 1.16 4.99
N CYS A 68 7.11 1.76 4.22
CA CYS A 68 7.40 2.90 3.37
C CYS A 68 7.86 4.13 4.20
N PRO A 69 9.04 4.71 3.93
CA PRO A 69 9.55 5.85 4.70
C PRO A 69 8.76 7.15 4.45
#